data_AF-A0A6A3K6M2-F1
#
_entry.id   AF-A0A6A3K6M2-F1
#
_cell.length_a   1.000
_cell.length_b   1.000
_cell.length_c   1.000
_cell.angle_alpha   90.00
_cell.angle_beta   90.00
_cell.angle_gamma   90.00
#
_symmetry.space_group_name_H-M   'P 1'
#
loop_
_entity.id
_entity.type
_entity.pdbx_description
1 polymer ?
#
loop_
_entity_poly.entity_id
_entity_poly.type
_entity_poly.pdbx_seq_one_letter_code
_entity_poly.pdbx_strand_id
1 'polypeptide(L)'
;MAGRIFTPLKDGDLERILLSLRVSARTLHNAITSVRRAAEWGMGGAPKVYSRLNLPLPYDPKLRGLRLDNLFHMANYRVRTVGISQIRTTFAGEMEVPTQVC
;
A
#
# COMPACT_ATOMS: atom_id res chain seq x y z
N MET A 1 -14.25 -14.94 -0.40
CA MET A 1 -12.84 -14.49 -0.34
C MET A 1 -12.71 -12.97 -0.48
N ALA A 2 -13.63 -12.30 -1.19
CA ALA A 2 -13.73 -10.83 -1.20
C ALA A 2 -14.09 -10.26 0.19
N GLY A 3 -13.49 -9.13 0.56
CA GLY A 3 -13.82 -8.36 1.76
C GLY A 3 -13.04 -8.72 3.04
N ARG A 4 -12.17 -9.73 3.03
CA ARG A 4 -11.35 -10.07 4.20
C ARG A 4 -10.05 -9.27 4.19
N ILE A 5 -9.81 -8.51 5.26
CA ILE A 5 -8.56 -7.76 5.45
C ILE A 5 -7.48 -8.74 5.91
N PHE A 6 -6.42 -8.87 5.12
CA PHE A 6 -5.24 -9.65 5.50
C PHE A 6 -4.21 -8.74 6.17
N THR A 7 -3.74 -9.16 7.34
CA THR A 7 -2.66 -8.49 8.07
C THR A 7 -1.37 -9.28 7.94
N PRO A 8 -0.20 -8.62 7.93
CA PRO A 8 1.08 -9.31 8.04
C PRO A 8 1.11 -10.22 9.27
N LEU A 9 1.71 -11.40 9.13
CA LEU A 9 2.06 -12.30 10.24
C LEU A 9 2.93 -11.58 11.28
N LYS A 10 2.77 -11.91 12.57
CA LYS A 10 3.64 -11.42 13.64
C LYS A 10 4.95 -12.23 13.69
N ASP A 11 5.92 -11.70 14.40
CA ASP A 11 7.19 -12.40 14.64
C ASP A 11 6.94 -13.74 15.35
N GLY A 12 7.57 -14.80 14.85
CA GLY A 12 7.41 -16.16 15.35
C GLY A 12 6.16 -16.92 14.85
N ASP A 13 5.19 -16.26 14.21
CA ASP A 13 4.03 -16.96 13.63
C ASP A 13 4.44 -17.86 12.46
N LEU A 14 5.44 -17.45 11.67
CA LEU A 14 6.00 -18.26 10.59
C LEU A 14 6.59 -19.58 11.09
N GLU A 15 7.21 -19.57 12.28
CA GLU A 15 7.80 -20.76 12.88
C GLU A 15 6.74 -21.73 13.43
N ARG A 16 5.53 -21.23 13.71
CA ARG A 16 4.38 -22.05 14.15
C ARG A 16 3.64 -22.70 12.99
N ILE A 17 3.89 -22.27 11.75
CA ILE A 17 3.27 -22.83 10.55
C ILE A 17 3.99 -24.13 10.14
N LEU A 18 3.20 -25.09 9.66
CA LEU A 18 3.69 -26.35 9.09
C LEU A 18 4.81 -26.10 8.07
N LEU A 19 5.91 -26.85 8.20
CA LEU A 19 7.15 -26.62 7.43
C LEU A 19 6.89 -26.48 5.91
N SER A 20 6.02 -27.34 5.35
CA SER A 20 5.67 -27.35 3.93
C SER A 20 4.94 -26.09 3.44
N LEU A 21 4.29 -25.35 4.35
CA LEU A 21 3.52 -24.14 4.03
C LEU A 21 4.29 -22.84 4.32
N ARG A 22 5.44 -22.92 4.98
CA ARG A 22 6.21 -21.73 5.42
C ARG A 22 6.64 -20.84 4.27
N VAL A 23 7.07 -21.43 3.14
CA VAL A 23 7.47 -20.67 1.94
C VAL A 23 6.29 -19.86 1.42
N SER A 24 5.14 -20.51 1.21
CA SER A 24 3.92 -19.85 0.74
C SER A 24 3.44 -18.77 1.72
N ALA A 25 3.49 -19.05 3.03
CA ALA A 25 3.13 -18.09 4.07
C ALA A 25 4.06 -16.87 4.09
N ARG A 26 5.37 -17.08 3.88
CA ARG A 26 6.36 -16.00 3.79
C ARG A 26 6.14 -15.14 2.56
N THR A 27 5.88 -15.73 1.39
CA THR A 27 5.57 -15.00 0.16
C THR A 27 4.32 -14.14 0.35
N LEU A 28 3.25 -14.69 0.94
CA LEU A 28 2.04 -13.94 1.22
C LEU A 28 2.28 -12.80 2.21
N HIS A 29 3.00 -13.05 3.31
CA HIS A 29 3.39 -12.02 4.28
C HIS A 29 4.16 -10.87 3.60
N ASN A 30 5.17 -11.20 2.79
CA ASN A 30 5.98 -10.21 2.07
C ASN A 30 5.12 -9.38 1.10
N ALA A 31 4.21 -10.02 0.36
CA ALA A 31 3.29 -9.34 -0.54
C ALA A 31 2.36 -8.37 0.20
N ILE A 32 1.76 -8.80 1.31
CA ILE A 32 0.89 -7.94 2.14
C ILE A 32 1.69 -6.74 2.68
N THR A 33 2.88 -6.99 3.23
CA THR A 33 3.76 -5.94 3.75
C THR A 33 4.20 -4.97 2.64
N SER A 34 4.49 -5.48 1.45
CA SER A 34 4.86 -4.66 0.29
C SER A 34 3.73 -3.71 -0.12
N VAL A 35 2.51 -4.23 -0.33
CA VAL A 35 1.33 -3.43 -0.70
C VAL A 35 1.02 -2.37 0.37
N ARG A 36 1.11 -2.74 1.65
CA ARG A 36 0.89 -1.81 2.75
C ARG A 36 1.91 -0.67 2.77
N ARG A 37 3.21 -0.99 2.65
CA ARG A 37 4.28 0.03 2.57
C ARG A 37 4.08 0.95 1.37
N ALA A 38 3.70 0.40 0.21
CA ALA A 38 3.41 1.20 -0.97
C ALA A 38 2.25 2.17 -0.72
N ALA A 39 1.16 1.72 -0.09
CA ALA A 39 0.04 2.58 0.27
C ALA A 39 0.44 3.68 1.28
N GLU A 40 1.24 3.33 2.29
CA GLU A 40 1.75 4.28 3.28
C GLU A 40 2.70 5.31 2.66
N TRP A 41 3.58 4.93 1.72
CA TRP A 41 4.47 5.88 1.04
C TRP A 41 3.77 6.72 -0.02
N GLY A 42 2.81 6.16 -0.75
CA GLY A 42 2.03 6.90 -1.73
C GLY A 42 1.11 7.92 -1.06
N MET A 43 0.40 7.49 0.00
CA MET A 43 -0.76 8.20 0.53
C MET A 43 -0.70 8.49 2.03
N GLY A 44 0.39 8.14 2.72
CA GLY A 44 0.55 8.36 4.17
C GLY A 44 0.55 9.84 4.60
N GLY A 45 0.67 10.76 3.65
CA GLY A 45 0.46 12.18 3.88
C GLY A 45 -1.00 12.56 4.15
N ALA A 46 -1.97 11.82 3.61
CA ALA A 46 -3.39 12.18 3.69
C ALA A 46 -3.91 12.27 5.14
N PRO A 47 -3.69 11.27 6.02
CA PRO A 47 -4.07 11.38 7.44
C PRO A 47 -3.37 12.55 8.14
N LYS A 48 -2.11 12.83 7.79
CA LYS A 48 -1.32 13.92 8.36
C LYS A 48 -1.90 15.29 8.01
N VAL A 49 -2.46 15.45 6.81
CA VAL A 49 -3.13 16.71 6.40
C VAL A 49 -4.34 16.99 7.28
N TYR A 50 -5.21 16.00 7.49
CA TYR A 50 -6.38 16.15 8.38
C TYR A 50 -5.99 16.43 9.82
N SER A 51 -4.98 15.73 10.33
CA SER A 51 -4.43 15.98 11.67
C SER A 51 -3.86 17.40 11.82
N ARG A 52 -3.11 17.89 10.82
CA ARG A 52 -2.53 19.24 10.85
C ARG A 52 -3.55 20.35 10.73
N LEU A 53 -4.59 20.14 9.92
CA LEU A 53 -5.66 21.12 9.74
C LEU A 53 -6.67 21.09 10.90
N ASN A 54 -6.54 20.14 11.84
CA ASN A 54 -7.50 19.89 12.91
C ASN A 54 -8.94 19.72 12.38
N LEU A 55 -9.07 19.12 11.19
CA LEU A 55 -10.34 18.90 10.52
C LEU A 55 -10.66 17.41 10.50
N PRO A 56 -11.81 16.97 11.03
CA PRO A 56 -12.24 15.60 10.91
C PRO A 56 -12.66 15.29 9.46
N LEU A 57 -12.53 14.01 9.08
CA LEU A 57 -13.20 13.54 7.88
C LEU A 57 -14.72 13.61 8.06
N PRO A 58 -15.48 13.96 7.01
CA PRO A 58 -16.93 13.96 7.05
C PRO A 58 -17.50 12.59 7.44
N TYR A 59 -18.61 12.59 8.20
CA TYR A 59 -19.28 11.35 8.61
C TYR A 59 -20.03 10.69 7.45
N ASP A 60 -20.69 11.47 6.58
CA ASP A 60 -21.40 10.95 5.40
C ASP A 60 -20.46 10.14 4.51
N PRO A 61 -20.71 8.83 4.32
CA PRO A 61 -19.87 7.96 3.51
C PRO A 61 -19.68 8.44 2.08
N LYS A 62 -20.71 9.04 1.46
CA LYS A 62 -20.63 9.52 0.07
C LYS A 62 -19.68 10.71 -0.03
N LEU A 63 -19.88 11.71 0.82
CA LEU A 63 -19.04 12.90 0.85
C LEU A 63 -17.61 12.57 1.27
N ARG A 64 -17.44 11.66 2.23
CA ARG A 64 -16.13 11.14 2.63
C ARG A 64 -15.41 10.45 1.47
N GLY A 65 -16.10 9.59 0.72
CA GLY A 65 -15.58 8.92 -0.47
C GLY A 65 -15.10 9.92 -1.50
N LEU A 66 -15.97 10.84 -1.93
CA LEU A 66 -15.64 11.90 -2.89
C LEU A 66 -14.41 12.73 -2.48
N ARG A 67 -14.32 13.08 -1.19
CA ARG A 67 -13.21 13.89 -0.68
C ARG A 67 -11.88 13.11 -0.69
N LEU A 68 -11.90 11.83 -0.32
CA LEU A 68 -10.71 10.97 -0.39
C LEU A 68 -10.31 10.70 -1.84
N ASP A 69 -11.27 10.41 -2.73
CA ASP A 69 -11.02 10.16 -4.15
C ASP A 69 -10.36 11.37 -4.81
N ASN A 70 -10.87 12.58 -4.56
CA ASN A 70 -10.27 13.80 -5.07
C ASN A 70 -8.85 14.02 -4.55
N LEU A 71 -8.61 13.81 -3.25
CA LEU A 71 -7.28 13.91 -2.66
C LEU A 71 -6.30 12.93 -3.32
N PHE A 72 -6.77 11.71 -3.56
CA PHE A 72 -5.95 10.64 -4.13
C PHE A 72 -5.68 10.87 -5.62
N HIS A 73 -6.67 11.33 -6.39
CA HIS A 73 -6.46 11.74 -7.78
C HIS A 73 -5.48 12.89 -7.91
N MET A 74 -5.57 13.92 -7.07
CA MET A 74 -4.62 15.05 -7.10
C MET A 74 -3.20 14.62 -6.76
N ALA A 75 -3.01 13.74 -5.77
CA ALA A 75 -1.71 13.18 -5.45
C ALA A 75 -1.12 12.39 -6.62
N ASN A 76 -1.93 11.53 -7.24
CA ASN A 76 -1.53 10.75 -8.40
C ASN A 76 -1.23 11.62 -9.63
N TYR A 77 -2.02 12.66 -9.87
CA TYR A 77 -1.78 13.63 -10.92
C TYR A 77 -0.40 14.29 -10.75
N ARG A 78 -0.09 14.80 -9.55
CA ARG A 78 1.23 15.36 -9.24
C ARG A 78 2.36 14.35 -9.53
N VAL A 79 2.21 13.10 -9.10
CA VAL A 79 3.23 12.06 -9.33
C VAL A 79 3.45 11.81 -10.82
N ARG A 80 2.37 11.76 -11.62
CA ARG A 80 2.45 11.56 -13.08
C ARG A 80 3.10 12.75 -13.79
N THR A 81 2.77 13.97 -13.37
CA THR A 81 3.28 15.20 -13.98
C THR A 81 4.73 15.50 -13.59
N VAL A 82 5.08 15.34 -12.31
CA VAL A 82 6.43 15.67 -11.79
C VAL A 82 7.39 14.48 -11.94
N GLY A 83 6.88 13.25 -12.05
CA GLY A 83 7.69 12.04 -12.18
C GLY A 83 8.31 11.53 -10.88
N ILE A 84 8.23 12.29 -9.78
CA ILE A 84 8.78 11.91 -8.48
C ILE A 84 7.80 10.99 -7.75
N SER A 85 8.20 9.74 -7.53
CA SER A 85 7.42 8.73 -6.79
C SER A 85 8.31 7.93 -5.87
N GLN A 86 8.08 8.03 -4.56
CA GLN A 86 8.80 7.24 -3.56
C GLN A 86 8.55 5.73 -3.72
N ILE A 87 7.33 5.36 -4.15
CA ILE A 87 7.01 3.97 -4.47
C ILE A 87 7.91 3.48 -5.61
N ARG A 88 7.98 4.21 -6.72
CA ARG A 88 8.84 3.82 -7.86
C ARG A 88 10.30 3.73 -7.45
N THR A 89 10.83 4.69 -6.70
CA THR A 89 12.24 4.64 -6.28
C THR A 89 12.54 3.45 -5.37
N THR A 90 11.62 3.06 -4.49
CA THR A 90 11.87 1.94 -3.57
C THR A 90 11.65 0.57 -4.20
N PHE A 91 10.76 0.46 -5.20
CA PHE A 91 10.43 -0.80 -5.86
C PHE A 91 11.07 -0.97 -7.26
N ALA A 92 11.78 0.02 -7.80
CA ALA A 92 12.33 -0.04 -9.17
C ALA A 92 13.23 -1.26 -9.42
N GLY A 93 14.01 -1.72 -8.43
CA GLY A 93 14.84 -2.93 -8.57
C GLY A 93 14.10 -4.26 -8.44
N GLU A 94 12.85 -4.26 -7.94
CA GLU A 94 12.05 -5.46 -7.68
C GLU A 94 11.03 -5.75 -8.81
N MET A 95 10.85 -4.80 -9.74
CA MET A 95 9.81 -4.84 -10.78
C MET A 95 10.37 -4.90 -12.21
N GLU A 96 11.69 -5.03 -12.36
CA GLU A 96 12.29 -5.46 -13.62
C GLU A 96 11.93 -6.93 -13.84
N VAL A 97 10.83 -7.16 -14.55
CA VAL A 97 10.55 -8.47 -15.14
C VAL A 97 11.73 -8.77 -16.05
N PRO A 98 12.44 -9.91 -15.91
CA PRO A 98 13.50 -10.25 -16.83
C PRO A 98 12.86 -10.24 -18.21
N THR A 99 13.33 -9.35 -19.08
CA THR A 99 13.01 -9.40 -20.49
C THR A 99 13.68 -10.68 -20.97
N GLN A 100 12.98 -11.81 -20.90
CA GLN A 100 13.37 -12.99 -21.64
C GLN A 100 13.25 -12.61 -23.10
N VAL A 101 14.39 -12.19 -23.65
CA VAL A 101 14.64 -12.08 -25.07
C VAL A 101 14.38 -13.48 -25.63
N CYS A 102 13.38 -13.58 -26.51
CA CYS A 102 13.17 -14.75 -27.37
C CYS A 102 14.38 -14.98 -28.28
#